data_AF-A0A943SNB5-F1
#
_entry.id   AF-A0A943SNB5-F1
#
_cell.length_a   1.000
_cell.length_b   1.000
_cell.length_c   1.000
_cell.angle_alpha   90.00
_cell.angle_beta   90.00
_cell.angle_gamma   90.00
#
_symmetry.space_group_name_H-M   'P 1'
#
loop_
_entity.id
_entity.type
_entity.pdbx_description
1 polymer ?
#
loop_
_entity_poly.entity_id
_entity_poly.type
_entity_poly.pdbx_seq_one_letter_code
_entity_poly.pdbx_strand_id
1 'polypeptide(L)'
;MIYTIENDCIRVEISDLGAQLQSIKSKNDGTEYLWQGDKTYWSGRAYNLFPICGRLTEGKYTFEGKTYEMNLHGFARKTVFEVAEQGADHIVFHLAADDVSRAQYPFEFDL
;
A
#
# COMPACT_ATOMS: atom_id res chain seq x y z
N MET A 1 -3.91 11.57 -0.83
CA MET A 1 -5.14 11.88 -1.59
C MET A 1 -5.98 10.61 -1.74
N ILE A 2 -7.31 10.75 -1.79
CA ILE A 2 -8.22 9.63 -2.11
C ILE A 2 -8.64 9.75 -3.57
N TYR A 3 -8.53 8.65 -4.29
CA TYR A 3 -8.95 8.47 -5.68
C TYR A 3 -10.16 7.55 -5.73
N THR A 4 -11.00 7.75 -6.74
CA THR A 4 -12.19 6.92 -6.97
C THR A 4 -12.14 6.37 -8.38
N ILE A 5 -12.38 5.06 -8.50
CA ILE A 5 -12.69 4.37 -9.75
C ILE A 5 -14.01 3.62 -9.58
N GLU A 6 -14.77 3.47 -10.64
CA GLU A 6 -16.07 2.82 -10.57
C GLU A 6 -16.54 2.26 -11.91
N ASN A 7 -17.45 1.29 -11.84
CA ASN A 7 -18.23 0.79 -12.97
C ASN A 7 -19.72 0.73 -12.58
N ASP A 8 -20.56 0.06 -13.37
CA ASP A 8 -22.00 -0.03 -13.10
C ASP A 8 -22.34 -0.77 -11.78
N CYS A 9 -21.44 -1.62 -11.29
CA CYS A 9 -21.71 -2.50 -10.14
C CYS A 9 -21.10 -2.00 -8.83
N ILE A 10 -19.87 -1.46 -8.88
CA ILE A 10 -19.11 -1.11 -7.68
C ILE A 10 -18.41 0.25 -7.83
N ARG A 11 -18.14 0.87 -6.67
CA ARG A 11 -17.27 2.04 -6.51
C ARG A 11 -16.13 1.67 -5.56
N VAL A 12 -14.91 2.01 -5.93
CA VAL A 12 -13.70 1.73 -5.16
C VAL A 12 -13.00 3.04 -4.83
N GLU A 13 -12.58 3.18 -3.57
CA GLU A 13 -11.78 4.32 -3.11
C GLU A 13 -10.39 3.85 -2.71
N ILE A 14 -9.35 4.55 -3.17
CA ILE A 14 -7.95 4.19 -2.98
C ILE A 14 -7.16 5.40 -2.48
N SER A 15 -6.31 5.21 -1.48
CA SER A 15 -5.38 6.23 -0.98
C SER A 15 -4.04 6.11 -1.70
N ASP A 16 -3.47 7.22 -2.18
CA ASP A 16 -2.07 7.25 -2.67
C ASP A 16 -1.06 6.83 -1.60
N LEU A 17 -1.35 7.10 -0.32
CA LEU A 17 -0.57 6.58 0.79
C LEU A 17 -0.71 5.05 0.82
N GLY A 18 0.36 4.38 0.41
CA GLY A 18 0.47 2.94 0.30
C GLY A 18 -0.31 2.30 -0.84
N ALA A 19 -0.81 3.09 -1.79
CA ALA A 19 -1.75 2.63 -2.81
C ALA A 19 -2.89 1.78 -2.19
N GLN A 20 -3.35 2.18 -1.01
CA GLN A 20 -4.15 1.35 -0.11
C GLN A 20 -5.64 1.47 -0.46
N LEU A 21 -6.31 0.34 -0.71
CA LEU A 21 -7.77 0.31 -0.81
C LEU A 21 -8.42 0.80 0.50
N GLN A 22 -9.39 1.70 0.37
CA GLN A 22 -10.14 2.31 1.49
C GLN A 22 -11.60 1.86 1.52
N SER A 23 -12.21 1.61 0.36
CA SER A 23 -13.60 1.17 0.23
C SER A 23 -13.78 0.35 -1.03
N ILE A 24 -14.63 -0.69 -0.96
CA ILE A 24 -15.19 -1.41 -2.11
C ILE A 24 -16.69 -1.50 -1.85
N LYS A 25 -17.47 -0.67 -2.52
CA LYS A 25 -18.90 -0.51 -2.23
C LYS A 25 -19.77 -0.93 -3.42
N SER A 26 -20.75 -1.79 -3.16
CA SER A 26 -21.83 -2.11 -4.10
C SER A 26 -22.67 -0.88 -4.39
N LYS A 27 -22.90 -0.58 -5.67
CA LYS A 27 -23.85 0.45 -6.10
C LYS A 27 -25.30 -0.01 -6.07
N ASN A 28 -25.54 -1.31 -6.03
CA ASN A 28 -26.89 -1.89 -6.04
C ASN A 28 -27.59 -1.73 -4.67
N ASP A 29 -26.88 -2.02 -3.59
CA ASP A 29 -27.44 -2.05 -2.23
C ASP A 29 -26.62 -1.26 -1.19
N GLY A 30 -25.52 -0.63 -1.61
CA GLY A 30 -24.65 0.15 -0.73
C GLY A 30 -23.74 -0.68 0.18
N THR A 31 -23.72 -2.02 0.03
CA THR A 31 -22.88 -2.92 0.84
C THR A 31 -21.41 -2.55 0.73
N GLU A 32 -20.75 -2.31 1.88
CA GLU A 32 -19.30 -2.14 1.98
C GLU A 32 -18.64 -3.50 2.19
N TYR A 33 -17.80 -3.90 1.24
CA TYR A 33 -17.09 -5.19 1.30
C TYR A 33 -15.74 -5.10 2.00
N LEU A 34 -15.11 -3.92 2.05
CA LEU A 34 -13.80 -3.76 2.65
C LEU A 34 -13.91 -3.40 4.13
N TRP A 35 -13.11 -4.07 4.97
CA TRP A 35 -12.97 -3.73 6.38
C TRP A 35 -12.61 -2.25 6.58
N GLN A 36 -13.39 -1.56 7.42
CA GLN A 36 -13.30 -0.11 7.57
C GLN A 36 -12.31 0.37 8.65
N GLY A 37 -11.56 -0.52 9.30
CA GLY A 37 -10.50 -0.12 10.22
C GLY A 37 -10.97 0.21 11.63
N ASP A 38 -11.99 -0.48 12.17
CA ASP A 38 -12.40 -0.31 13.56
C ASP A 38 -11.23 -0.64 14.49
N LYS A 39 -10.75 0.38 15.19
CA LYS A 39 -9.57 0.31 16.07
C LYS A 39 -9.77 -0.63 17.25
N THR A 40 -11.02 -0.98 17.60
CA THR A 40 -11.34 -1.98 18.61
C THR A 40 -10.77 -3.35 18.24
N TYR A 41 -10.75 -3.67 16.94
CA TYR A 41 -10.30 -4.97 16.43
C TYR A 41 -8.98 -4.84 15.67
N TRP A 42 -8.97 -3.97 14.66
CA TRP A 42 -7.80 -3.71 13.83
C TRP A 42 -7.95 -2.40 13.08
N SER A 43 -7.05 -1.46 13.34
CA SER A 43 -7.04 -0.12 12.73
C SER A 43 -6.54 -0.09 11.28
N GLY A 44 -6.01 -1.21 10.77
CA GLY A 44 -5.55 -1.33 9.40
C GLY A 44 -6.67 -1.62 8.41
N ARG A 45 -6.28 -1.69 7.13
CA ARG A 45 -7.12 -2.13 5.99
C ARG A 45 -6.24 -2.93 5.03
N ALA A 46 -6.54 -2.94 3.74
CA ALA A 46 -5.77 -3.67 2.72
C ALA A 46 -4.41 -3.03 2.41
N TYR A 47 -3.44 -3.17 3.32
CA TYR A 47 -2.06 -2.71 3.10
C TYR A 47 -1.38 -3.47 1.96
N ASN A 48 -0.68 -2.75 1.09
CA ASN A 48 0.36 -3.33 0.23
C ASN A 48 1.64 -3.56 1.06
N LEU A 49 2.15 -4.79 1.05
CA LEU A 49 3.31 -5.19 1.86
C LEU A 49 4.52 -5.34 0.95
N PHE A 50 5.44 -4.38 1.03
CA PHE A 50 6.66 -4.38 0.23
C PHE A 50 7.76 -3.61 0.97
N PRO A 51 9.02 -4.08 0.94
CA PRO A 51 9.52 -5.24 0.19
C PRO A 51 9.47 -6.57 0.96
N ILE A 52 8.88 -6.59 2.15
CA ILE A 52 8.77 -7.80 2.98
C ILE A 52 7.34 -8.05 3.46
N CYS A 53 7.00 -9.32 3.64
CA CYS A 53 5.84 -9.77 4.39
C CYS A 53 6.29 -10.21 5.80
N GLY A 54 5.48 -9.93 6.82
CA GLY A 54 5.86 -10.24 8.21
C GLY A 54 6.91 -9.29 8.81
N ARG A 55 7.62 -9.77 9.83
CA ARG A 55 8.61 -9.02 10.62
C ARG A 55 9.97 -9.71 10.50
N LEU A 56 11.04 -8.91 10.42
CA LEU A 56 12.41 -9.40 10.53
C LEU A 56 12.79 -9.68 11.99
N THR A 57 13.60 -10.71 12.23
CA THR A 57 14.22 -10.94 13.54
C THR A 57 14.97 -9.68 13.97
N GLU A 58 14.65 -9.19 15.16
CA GLU A 58 15.20 -7.93 15.71
C GLU A 58 14.97 -6.67 14.83
N GLY A 59 14.10 -6.75 13.83
CA GLY A 59 13.84 -5.66 12.88
C GLY A 59 14.96 -5.45 11.85
N LYS A 60 15.86 -6.42 11.66
CA LYS A 60 17.08 -6.26 10.86
C LYS A 60 17.33 -7.40 9.89
N TYR A 61 18.08 -7.11 8.85
CA TYR A 61 18.69 -8.11 7.96
C TYR A 61 20.08 -7.63 7.52
N THR A 62 20.87 -8.56 6.99
CA THR A 62 22.22 -8.26 6.49
C THR A 62 22.27 -8.55 5.00
N PHE A 63 22.81 -7.61 4.24
CA PHE A 63 23.09 -7.75 2.81
C PHE A 63 24.49 -7.20 2.53
N GLU A 64 25.31 -7.97 1.82
CA GLU A 64 26.71 -7.61 1.47
C GLU A 64 27.54 -7.10 2.67
N GLY A 65 27.36 -7.73 3.84
CA GLY A 65 28.09 -7.38 5.05
C GLY A 65 27.61 -6.10 5.75
N LYS A 66 26.59 -5.41 5.22
CA LYS A 66 25.95 -4.26 5.85
C LYS A 66 24.59 -4.65 6.45
N THR A 67 24.33 -4.13 7.65
CA THR A 67 23.05 -4.31 8.34
C THR A 67 22.06 -3.21 7.94
N TYR A 68 20.82 -3.61 7.69
CA TYR A 68 19.72 -2.74 7.35
C TYR A 68 18.56 -2.99 8.32
N GLU A 69 17.79 -1.96 8.60
CA GLU A 69 16.63 -2.03 9.49
C GLU A 69 15.34 -1.84 8.69
N MET A 70 14.31 -2.62 9.01
CA MET A 70 13.02 -2.52 8.34
C MET A 70 11.88 -2.85 9.30
N ASN A 71 10.83 -2.02 9.24
CA ASN A 71 9.63 -2.21 10.02
C ASN A 71 8.80 -3.41 9.53
N LEU A 72 7.90 -3.89 10.40
CA LEU A 72 6.87 -4.89 10.05
C LEU A 72 6.22 -4.53 8.70
N HIS A 73 6.22 -5.48 7.77
CA HIS A 73 5.63 -5.39 6.43
C HIS A 73 6.25 -4.35 5.48
N GLY A 74 7.48 -3.94 5.74
CA GLY A 74 8.20 -3.00 4.89
C GLY A 74 7.64 -1.58 4.96
N PHE A 75 7.91 -0.81 3.91
CA PHE A 75 7.68 0.62 3.86
C PHE A 75 6.53 1.04 2.95
N ALA A 76 6.16 0.25 1.93
CA ALA A 76 5.21 0.68 0.90
C ALA A 76 3.92 1.27 1.49
N ARG A 77 3.28 0.59 2.45
CA ARG A 77 2.05 1.07 3.11
C ARG A 77 2.13 2.45 3.77
N LYS A 78 3.34 3.01 3.97
CA LYS A 78 3.59 4.33 4.58
C LYS A 78 4.22 5.32 3.59
N THR A 79 4.35 4.95 2.32
CA THR A 79 4.91 5.80 1.27
C THR A 79 3.80 6.31 0.38
N VAL A 80 3.88 7.56 -0.08
CA VAL A 80 2.95 8.10 -1.08
C VAL A 80 3.38 7.59 -2.45
N PHE A 81 2.47 6.93 -3.14
CA PHE A 81 2.67 6.48 -4.52
C PHE A 81 2.27 7.60 -5.49
N GLU A 82 2.92 7.63 -6.64
CA GLU A 82 2.53 8.49 -7.75
C GLU A 82 1.41 7.83 -8.56
N VAL A 83 0.53 8.62 -9.17
CA VAL A 83 -0.47 8.10 -10.12
C VAL A 83 0.13 8.12 -11.51
N ALA A 84 0.42 6.94 -12.06
CA ALA A 84 0.98 6.80 -13.39
C ALA A 84 -0.11 6.85 -14.48
N GLU A 85 -1.30 6.31 -14.18
CA GLU A 85 -2.44 6.28 -15.09
C GLU A 85 -3.75 6.34 -14.29
N GLN A 86 -4.76 7.03 -14.80
CA GLN A 86 -6.08 7.07 -14.20
C GLN A 86 -7.16 7.18 -15.28
N GLY A 87 -8.08 6.21 -15.27
CA GLY A 87 -9.33 6.24 -16.03
C GLY A 87 -10.55 6.21 -15.12
N ALA A 88 -11.72 5.95 -15.70
CA ALA A 88 -12.97 5.87 -14.96
C ALA A 88 -13.07 4.62 -14.08
N ASP A 89 -12.56 3.49 -14.58
CA ASP A 89 -12.69 2.15 -13.98
C ASP A 89 -11.34 1.50 -13.64
N HIS A 90 -10.23 2.22 -13.83
CA HIS A 90 -8.88 1.77 -13.52
C HIS A 90 -7.99 2.91 -13.01
N ILE A 91 -6.98 2.54 -12.22
CA ILE A 91 -5.91 3.44 -11.77
C ILE A 91 -4.63 2.63 -11.57
N VAL A 92 -3.50 3.21 -11.94
CA VAL A 92 -2.17 2.63 -11.74
C VAL A 92 -1.38 3.55 -10.81
N PHE A 93 -0.94 2.98 -9.70
CA PHE A 93 -0.02 3.63 -8.77
C PHE A 93 1.39 3.13 -9.03
N HIS A 94 2.38 4.01 -8.85
CA HIS A 94 3.79 3.74 -9.08
C HIS A 94 4.62 4.17 -7.88
N LEU A 95 5.60 3.35 -7.52
CA LEU A 95 6.62 3.68 -6.54
C LEU A 95 7.99 3.18 -7.02
N ALA A 96 8.92 4.12 -7.21
CA ALA A 96 10.31 3.82 -7.53
C ALA A 96 11.23 4.01 -6.31
N ALA A 97 12.43 3.44 -6.41
CA ALA A 97 13.46 3.58 -5.37
C ALA A 97 13.93 5.04 -5.22
N ASP A 98 13.93 5.50 -3.97
CA ASP A 98 14.45 6.80 -3.53
C ASP A 98 15.51 6.61 -2.44
N ASP A 99 16.11 7.71 -1.96
CA ASP A 99 17.16 7.62 -0.94
C ASP A 99 16.63 7.10 0.40
N VAL A 100 15.35 7.31 0.70
CA VAL A 100 14.69 6.86 1.93
C VAL A 100 14.49 5.34 1.94
N SER A 101 14.06 4.77 0.82
CA SER A 101 13.90 3.33 0.63
C SER A 101 15.25 2.64 0.48
N ARG A 102 16.22 3.22 -0.25
CA ARG A 102 17.59 2.68 -0.36
C ARG A 102 18.32 2.58 0.98
N ALA A 103 18.02 3.46 1.93
CA ALA A 103 18.58 3.38 3.28
C ALA A 103 18.17 2.11 4.05
N GLN A 104 17.05 1.48 3.69
CA GLN A 104 16.46 0.32 4.35
C GLN A 104 16.37 -0.92 3.44
N TYR A 105 16.41 -0.74 2.12
CA TYR A 105 16.35 -1.77 1.08
C TYR A 105 17.25 -1.35 -0.08
N PRO A 106 18.51 -1.81 -0.14
CA PRO A 106 19.56 -1.28 -1.02
C PRO A 106 19.44 -1.83 -2.46
N PHE A 107 18.23 -1.81 -3.01
CA PHE A 107 17.92 -2.29 -4.34
C PHE A 107 17.16 -1.20 -5.09
N GLU A 108 17.48 -1.06 -6.37
CA GLU A 108 16.59 -0.36 -7.28
C GLU A 108 15.32 -1.20 -7.50
N PHE A 109 14.17 -0.53 -7.55
CA PHE A 109 12.88 -1.16 -7.82
C PHE A 109 11.95 -0.18 -8.52
N ASP A 110 10.97 -0.76 -9.20
CA ASP A 110 9.87 -0.10 -9.87
C ASP A 110 8.62 -0.95 -9.54
N LEU A 111 7.77 -0.44 -8.66
CA LEU A 111 6.59 -1.11 -8.10
C LEU A 111 5.30 -0.48 -8.60
#